data_AF-A0A285RKS9-F1
#
_entry.id   AF-A0A285RKS9-F1
#
_cell.length_a   1.000
_cell.length_b   1.000
_cell.length_c   1.000
_cell.angle_alpha   90.00
_cell.angle_beta   90.00
_cell.angle_gamma   90.00
#
_symmetry.space_group_name_H-M   'P 1'
#
loop_
_entity.id
_entity.type
_entity.pdbx_description
1 polymer ?
#
loop_
_entity_poly.entity_id
_entity_poly.type
_entity_poly.pdbx_seq_one_letter_code
_entity_poly.pdbx_strand_id
1 'polypeptide(L)' 'MIKIMSLFLIVMVGLALFGRLRLPRPKRAQRHRTCPRCGRPQIGPGPCPCTKSETPEC' A
#
# COMPACT_ATOMS: atom_id res chain seq x y z
N MET A 1 31.97 9.27 27.70
CA MET A 1 31.25 8.12 27.09
C MET A 1 29.73 8.30 27.07
N ILE A 2 29.06 8.62 28.19
CA ILE A 2 27.60 8.80 28.28
C ILE A 2 27.04 9.84 27.27
N LYS A 3 27.81 10.90 27.00
CA LYS A 3 27.46 11.98 26.07
C LYS A 3 27.13 11.47 24.66
N ILE A 4 27.89 10.49 24.16
CA ILE A 4 27.71 9.91 22.84
C ILE A 4 26.47 9.00 22.82
N MET A 5 26.28 8.22 23.89
CA MET A 5 25.14 7.31 24.01
C MET A 5 23.82 8.07 24.06
N SER A 6 23.75 9.16 24.83
CA SER A 6 22.58 10.04 24.86
C SER A 6 22.30 10.71 23.52
N LEU A 7 23.34 11.16 22.81
CA LEU A 7 23.15 11.79 21.49
C LEU A 7 22.58 10.80 20.46
N PHE A 8 23.12 9.57 20.44
CA PHE A 8 22.64 8.52 19.53
C PHE A 8 21.18 8.14 19.81
N LEU A 9 20.81 7.98 21.08
CA LEU A 9 19.43 7.66 21.47
C LEU A 9 18.44 8.73 21.02
N ILE A 10 18.75 10.00 21.26
CA ILE A 10 17.88 11.12 20.85
C ILE A 10 17.72 11.18 19.34
N VAL A 11 18.81 11.00 18.58
CA VAL A 11 18.79 11.02 17.11
C VAL A 11 17.95 9.86 16.56
N MET A 12 18.11 8.64 17.08
CA MET A 12 17.36 7.48 16.61
C MET A 12 15.85 7.61 16.88
N VAL A 13 15.47 8.10 18.07
CA VAL A 13 14.07 8.37 18.40
C VAL A 13 13.47 9.42 17.47
N GLY A 14 14.20 10.51 17.21
CA GLY A 14 13.78 11.56 16.29
C GLY A 14 13.56 11.04 14.86
N LEU A 15 14.53 10.30 14.31
CA LEU A 15 14.42 9.71 12.97
C LEU A 15 13.31 8.67 12.86
N ALA A 16 13.08 7.87 13.91
CA ALA A 16 11.99 6.89 13.92
C ALA A 16 10.63 7.58 13.84
N LEU A 17 10.38 8.60 14.66
CA LEU A 17 9.12 9.34 14.64
C LEU A 17 8.94 10.12 13.32
N PHE A 18 10.02 10.74 12.84
CA PHE A 18 10.01 11.50 11.60
C PHE A 18 9.83 10.63 10.36
N GLY A 19 10.44 9.44 10.32
CA GLY A 19 10.27 8.47 9.24
C GLY A 19 8.86 7.87 9.22
N ARG A 20 8.25 7.64 10.38
CA ARG A 20 6.87 7.12 10.51
C ARG A 20 5.82 8.15 10.11
N LEU A 21 6.07 9.44 10.37
CA LEU A 21 5.17 10.52 9.96
C LEU A 21 5.37 10.94 8.49
N ARG A 22 6.61 10.88 7.97
CA ARG A 22 6.92 11.19 6.56
C ARG A 22 6.53 10.11 5.58
N LEU A 23 6.47 8.85 6.00
CA LEU A 23 5.88 7.78 5.19
C LEU A 23 4.48 7.51 5.74
N PRO A 24 3.47 8.35 5.41
CA PRO A 24 2.10 7.89 5.46
C PRO A 24 2.08 6.64 4.59
N ARG A 25 1.95 5.48 5.23
CA ARG A 25 1.90 4.17 4.58
C ARG A 25 1.19 4.35 3.24
N PRO A 26 1.80 3.99 2.10
CA PRO A 26 1.07 4.08 0.84
C PRO A 26 -0.17 3.20 1.01
N LYS A 27 -1.34 3.84 1.15
CA LYS A 27 -2.67 3.22 1.12
C LYS A 27 -2.92 2.72 -0.31
N ARG A 28 -2.06 1.85 -0.82
CA ARG A 28 -2.14 1.26 -2.14
C ARG A 28 -1.78 -0.22 -2.08
N ALA A 29 -2.45 -0.92 -1.18
CA ALA A 29 -2.57 -2.38 -1.26
C ALA A 29 -4.02 -2.85 -1.19
N GLN A 30 -4.99 -1.96 -1.44
CA GLN A 30 -6.40 -2.35 -1.65
C GLN A 30 -6.84 -2.10 -3.09
N ARG A 31 -5.98 -2.42 -4.07
CA ARG A 31 -6.55 -2.93 -5.32
C ARG A 31 -6.78 -4.41 -5.08
N HIS A 32 -7.97 -4.72 -4.56
CA HIS A 32 -8.56 -6.04 -4.74
C HIS A 32 -8.47 -6.30 -6.26
N ARG A 33 -7.46 -7.07 -6.68
CA ARG A 33 -7.13 -7.29 -8.08
C ARG A 33 -8.13 -8.25 -8.69
N THR A 34 -9.42 -8.12 -8.38
CA THR A 34 -10.47 -9.08 -8.70
C THR A 34 -11.74 -8.32 -9.10
N CYS A 35 -12.43 -8.73 -10.17
CA CYS A 35 -13.72 -8.16 -10.57
C CYS A 35 -14.78 -8.60 -9.53
N PRO A 36 -15.51 -7.67 -8.88
CA PRO A 36 -16.54 -8.03 -7.89
C PRO A 36 -17.78 -8.70 -8.50
N ARG A 37 -17.95 -8.61 -9.83
CA ARG A 37 -19.06 -9.28 -10.55
C ARG A 37 -18.77 -10.76 -10.82
N CYS A 38 -17.54 -11.12 -11.17
CA CYS A 38 -17.20 -12.46 -11.64
C CYS A 38 -16.11 -13.18 -10.84
N GLY A 39 -15.47 -12.51 -9.88
CA GLY A 39 -14.38 -13.09 -9.09
C GLY A 39 -13.07 -13.33 -9.88
N ARG A 40 -12.97 -12.92 -11.15
CA ARG A 40 -11.70 -13.06 -11.91
C ARG A 40 -10.66 -12.03 -11.50
N PRO A 41 -9.37 -12.40 -11.49
CA PRO A 41 -8.30 -11.44 -11.28
C PRO A 41 -8.24 -10.41 -12.43
N GLN A 42 -8.13 -9.12 -12.09
CA GLN A 42 -7.92 -8.03 -13.05
C GLN A 42 -6.49 -8.10 -13.59
N ILE A 43 -6.33 -8.64 -14.80
CA ILE A 43 -5.09 -8.63 -15.58
C ILE A 43 -4.98 -7.28 -16.29
N GLY A 44 -3.99 -6.48 -15.89
CA GLY A 44 -3.68 -5.20 -16.52
C GLY A 44 -4.48 -3.99 -16.00
N PRO A 45 -4.18 -2.77 -16.49
CA PRO A 45 -4.83 -1.52 -16.09
C PRO A 45 -6.21 -1.29 -16.74
N GLY A 46 -6.78 -2.30 -17.41
CA GLY A 46 -8.07 -2.21 -18.09
C GLY A 46 -9.25 -2.66 -17.22
N PRO A 47 -10.47 -2.14 -17.46
CA PRO A 47 -11.68 -2.64 -16.82
C PRO A 47 -11.91 -4.10 -17.20
N CYS A 48 -12.40 -4.90 -16.25
CA CYS A 48 -12.64 -6.32 -16.49
C CYS A 48 -13.72 -6.51 -17.58
N PRO A 49 -13.56 -7.49 -18.50
CA PRO A 49 -14.53 -7.74 -19.58
C PRO A 49 -15.96 -7.97 -19.06
N CYS A 50 -16.11 -8.50 -17.83
CA CYS A 50 -17.37 -8.63 -17.06
C CYS A 50 -18.21 -7.33 -17.02
N THR A 51 -17.57 -6.16 -17.17
CA THR A 51 -18.20 -4.83 -17.09
C THR A 51 -18.49 -4.24 -18.46
N LYS A 52 -17.73 -4.63 -19.50
CA LYS A 52 -17.84 -4.03 -20.84
C LYS A 52 -18.84 -4.78 -21.72
N SER A 53 -19.00 -6.08 -21.51
CA SER A 53 -20.02 -6.88 -22.17
C SER A 53 -20.93 -7.45 -21.09
N GLU A 54 -22.24 -7.24 -21.23
CA GLU A 54 -23.29 -7.92 -20.47
C GLU A 54 -23.36 -9.42 -20.83
N THR A 55 -22.22 -10.05 -21.09
CA THR A 55 -22.11 -11.47 -21.43
C THR A 55 -21.98 -12.27 -20.13
N PRO A 56 -22.93 -13.16 -19.82
CA PRO A 56 -22.94 -13.97 -18.60
C PRO A 56 -21.88 -15.09 -18.56
N GLU A 57 -20.95 -15.12 -19.51
CA GLU A 57 -19.89 -16.14 -19.59
C GLU A 57 -18.57 -15.50 -19.16
N CYS A 58 -18.24 -15.71 -17.88
CA CYS A 58 -17.10 -15.09 -17.21
C CYS A 58 -15.77 -15.78 -17.48
#